data_AF-A0A0G4FKZ4-F1
#
_entry.id   AF-A0A0G4FKZ4-F1
#
_cell.length_a   1.000
_cell.length_b   1.000
_cell.length_c   1.000
_cell.angle_alpha   90.00
_cell.angle_beta   90.00
_cell.angle_gamma   90.00
#
_symmetry.space_group_name_H-M   'P 1'
#
loop_
_entity.id
_entity.type
_entity.pdbx_description
1 polymer ?
#
loop_
_entity_poly.entity_id
_entity_poly.type
_entity_poly.pdbx_seq_one_letter_code
_entity_poly.pdbx_strand_id
1 'polypeptide(L)'
;MRHLIVELIEPTIHRVTQTELSLKSLREMNERIQKDMHDAQLLSVKADQQVSMVEHFREELSKWDVQRRNHESKLTEELSVMKHDLDGFRYNLERKDTTIQGLQRAVERATQEVNRLMDGQDQLRQYSDERIDLQSKQLSDFRTETEVKLVAVETKHNALADELWGEETGLAKVTGELNKSNQIVSALNEEVKRIARSKASTADFEKLQSEVKDSIEESASAVATLKTSVNSAVQEVKEHFRTASNTIAAHNATMMQEVRAAYTDELTHAAKLRNDVQNFMHDTQGAMQSLEKTVDGIRSQTEAMVKEVRLDVEELNKKRKRDKANSEIELRQLKKRIGGVYDNSDAVLKGIEHIAGVMAIVLESNKVACAVSLQDDDDRRKVALMGYKEAGQGGPSAQQPGAAPIARKGTQAAPTVISVDNRCLSCSGQSATVLAGFKMACLQYHPGPVPYSGKHYSRGELLAIRSQLIEQASEALHLGPEGRGGGPSGGMIFGSVAAEGRTAPGSASSVQRELLHASRLAQYSPGSMGFNLGGGSGTRSSVHSSATSGSGGRGRVPTPLGQTAGMGVGVGGLPNLQSASGGKRTTIGPAMTAR
;
A
#
# COMPACT_ATOMS: atom_id res chain seq x y z
N MET A 1 127.62 -36.15 45.89
CA MET A 1 126.41 -35.93 46.73
C MET A 1 125.31 -35.13 46.04
N ARG A 2 125.54 -33.95 45.44
CA ARG A 2 124.46 -33.19 44.77
C ARG A 2 123.76 -33.96 43.63
N HIS A 3 124.48 -34.74 42.84
CA HIS A 3 123.91 -35.51 41.72
C HIS A 3 122.99 -36.66 42.17
N LEU A 4 123.39 -37.38 43.21
CA LEU A 4 122.62 -38.50 43.80
C LEU A 4 121.32 -38.02 44.48
N ILE A 5 121.32 -36.80 45.02
CA ILE A 5 120.13 -36.15 45.56
C ILE A 5 119.16 -35.76 44.44
N VAL A 6 119.67 -35.33 43.27
CA VAL A 6 118.84 -35.00 42.10
C VAL A 6 118.17 -36.25 41.51
N GLU A 7 118.91 -37.36 41.34
CA GLU A 7 118.35 -38.63 40.84
C GLU A 7 117.27 -39.22 41.76
N LEU A 8 117.39 -39.05 43.09
CA LEU A 8 116.39 -39.54 44.04
C LEU A 8 115.12 -38.68 44.06
N ILE A 9 115.24 -37.39 43.77
CA ILE A 9 114.13 -36.42 43.82
C ILE A 9 113.40 -36.31 42.48
N GLU A 10 114.07 -36.54 41.35
CA GLU A 10 113.52 -36.38 39.99
C GLU A 10 112.24 -37.19 39.71
N PRO A 11 112.12 -38.49 40.10
CA PRO A 11 110.87 -39.25 39.91
C PRO A 11 109.71 -38.68 40.72
N THR A 12 110.01 -38.12 41.90
CA THR A 12 109.02 -37.48 42.77
C THR A 12 108.55 -36.16 42.16
N ILE A 13 109.48 -35.34 41.63
CA ILE A 13 109.15 -34.12 40.89
C ILE A 13 108.28 -34.45 39.68
N HIS A 14 108.64 -35.47 38.89
CA HIS A 14 107.87 -35.85 37.71
C HIS A 14 106.43 -36.28 38.07
N ARG A 15 106.28 -37.13 39.09
CA ARG A 15 104.96 -37.54 39.58
C ARG A 15 104.15 -36.36 40.11
N VAL A 16 104.79 -35.44 40.85
CA VAL A 16 104.15 -34.20 41.33
C VAL A 16 103.70 -33.34 40.15
N THR A 17 104.55 -33.11 39.15
CA THR A 17 104.18 -32.33 37.94
C THR A 17 103.06 -32.99 37.14
N GLN A 18 103.03 -34.33 37.03
CA GLN A 18 101.95 -35.05 36.37
C GLN A 18 100.62 -34.95 37.14
N THR A 19 100.67 -35.03 38.47
CA THR A 19 99.48 -34.79 39.30
C THR A 19 99.02 -33.33 39.20
N GLU A 20 99.94 -32.37 39.12
CA GLU A 20 99.61 -30.95 38.96
C GLU A 20 98.93 -30.69 37.60
N LEU A 21 99.45 -31.26 36.51
CA LEU A 21 98.83 -31.20 35.19
C LEU A 21 97.44 -31.86 35.17
N SER A 22 97.30 -33.00 35.84
CA SER A 22 96.00 -33.70 35.95
C SER A 22 95.00 -32.88 36.75
N LEU A 23 95.43 -32.23 37.85
CA LEU A 23 94.60 -31.31 38.63
C LEU A 23 94.22 -30.05 37.84
N LYS A 24 95.13 -29.50 37.04
CA LYS A 24 94.82 -28.38 36.13
C LYS A 24 93.78 -28.78 35.08
N SER A 25 93.96 -29.93 34.43
CA SER A 25 92.98 -30.47 33.47
C SER A 25 91.62 -30.72 34.11
N LEU A 26 91.57 -31.30 35.31
CA LEU A 26 90.33 -31.49 36.06
C LEU A 26 89.68 -30.15 36.45
N ARG A 27 90.47 -29.13 36.83
CA ARG A 27 89.96 -27.79 37.10
C ARG A 27 89.35 -27.16 35.85
N GLU A 28 90.03 -27.20 34.70
CA GLU A 28 89.51 -26.70 33.43
C GLU A 28 88.27 -27.46 32.96
N MET A 29 88.19 -28.78 33.23
CA MET A 29 87.01 -29.58 32.96
C MET A 29 85.86 -29.19 33.88
N ASN A 30 86.13 -28.97 35.18
CA ASN A 30 85.12 -28.54 36.14
C ASN A 30 84.60 -27.13 35.82
N GLU A 31 85.46 -26.19 35.42
CA GLU A 31 85.06 -24.86 34.96
C GLU A 31 84.18 -24.92 33.71
N ARG A 32 84.50 -25.81 32.75
CA ARG A 32 83.64 -26.08 31.59
C ARG A 32 82.27 -26.64 32.00
N ILE A 33 82.25 -27.66 32.87
CA ILE A 33 81.00 -28.24 33.38
C ILE A 33 80.18 -27.20 34.15
N GLN A 34 80.80 -26.34 34.95
CA GLN A 34 80.12 -25.25 35.64
C GLN A 34 79.50 -24.24 34.67
N LYS A 35 80.20 -23.90 33.60
CA LYS A 35 79.67 -23.03 32.54
C LYS A 35 78.51 -23.69 31.81
N ASP A 36 78.66 -24.94 31.38
CA ASP A 36 77.59 -25.68 30.68
C ASP A 36 76.36 -25.85 31.58
N MET A 37 76.55 -26.08 32.89
CA MET A 37 75.47 -26.13 33.87
C MET A 37 74.77 -24.79 34.03
N HIS A 38 75.52 -23.67 34.02
CA HIS A 38 74.94 -22.33 34.07
C HIS A 38 74.15 -22.01 32.79
N ASP A 39 74.69 -22.35 31.62
CA ASP A 39 74.01 -22.17 30.33
C ASP A 39 72.73 -23.03 30.26
N ALA A 40 72.77 -24.27 30.76
CA ALA A 40 71.60 -25.14 30.88
C ALA A 40 70.54 -24.57 31.85
N GLN A 41 70.95 -24.00 32.98
CA GLN A 41 70.04 -23.31 33.91
C GLN A 41 69.38 -22.09 33.24
N LEU A 42 70.14 -21.29 32.50
CA LEU A 42 69.61 -20.14 31.77
C LEU A 42 68.62 -20.56 30.67
N LEU A 43 68.91 -21.65 29.96
CA LEU A 43 67.99 -22.24 28.98
C LEU A 43 66.72 -22.76 29.64
N SER A 44 66.81 -23.40 30.81
CA SER A 44 65.65 -23.84 31.58
C SER A 44 64.74 -22.66 31.94
N VAL A 45 65.31 -21.56 32.47
CA VAL A 45 64.53 -20.37 32.81
C VAL A 45 63.84 -19.76 31.58
N LYS A 46 64.53 -19.72 30.44
CA LYS A 46 63.92 -19.25 29.18
C LYS A 46 62.80 -20.17 28.69
N ALA A 47 62.97 -21.48 28.83
CA ALA A 47 61.94 -22.46 28.49
C ALA A 47 60.70 -22.28 29.37
N ASP A 48 60.87 -22.09 30.69
CA ASP A 48 59.77 -21.84 31.62
C ASP A 48 59.01 -20.54 31.29
N GLN A 49 59.74 -19.48 30.91
CA GLN A 49 59.13 -18.23 30.44
C GLN A 49 58.32 -18.43 29.15
N GLN A 50 58.83 -19.21 28.19
CA GLN A 50 58.10 -19.54 26.97
C GLN A 50 56.86 -20.39 27.24
N VAL A 51 56.95 -21.38 28.14
CA VAL A 51 55.81 -22.18 28.58
C VAL A 51 54.73 -21.30 29.20
N SER A 52 55.10 -20.40 30.11
CA SER A 52 54.17 -19.45 30.74
C SER A 52 53.49 -18.54 29.72
N MET A 53 54.22 -18.08 28.69
CA MET A 53 53.64 -17.28 27.60
C MET A 53 52.65 -18.09 26.75
N VAL A 54 52.98 -19.35 26.43
CA VAL A 54 52.08 -20.24 25.68
C VAL A 54 50.81 -20.56 26.49
N GLU A 55 50.94 -20.77 27.80
CA GLU A 55 49.79 -20.96 28.70
C GLU A 55 48.89 -19.71 28.72
N HIS A 56 49.47 -18.52 28.82
CA HIS A 56 48.71 -17.27 28.74
C HIS A 56 47.95 -17.13 27.40
N PHE A 57 48.59 -17.42 26.27
CA PHE A 57 47.90 -17.43 24.98
C PHE A 57 46.79 -18.47 24.91
N ARG A 58 46.98 -19.64 25.52
CA ARG A 58 45.96 -20.70 25.57
C ARG A 58 44.75 -20.27 26.40
N GLU A 59 44.96 -19.57 27.52
CA GLU A 59 43.90 -18.99 28.32
C GLU A 59 43.12 -17.92 27.55
N GLU A 60 43.82 -17.00 26.89
CA GLU A 60 43.18 -15.97 26.07
C GLU A 60 42.38 -16.58 24.91
N LEU A 61 42.95 -17.54 24.17
CA LEU A 61 42.22 -18.26 23.13
C LEU A 61 40.97 -18.97 23.67
N SER A 62 41.05 -19.56 24.86
CA SER A 62 39.89 -20.17 25.51
C SER A 62 38.80 -19.14 25.85
N LYS A 63 39.18 -17.95 26.35
CA LYS A 63 38.23 -16.84 26.60
C LYS A 63 37.57 -16.37 25.29
N TRP A 64 38.35 -16.20 24.22
CA TRP A 64 37.82 -15.81 22.91
C TRP A 64 36.85 -16.84 22.35
N ASP A 65 37.14 -18.13 22.49
CA ASP A 65 36.22 -19.19 22.05
C ASP A 65 34.91 -19.21 22.84
N VAL A 66 34.96 -18.99 24.15
CA VAL A 66 33.75 -18.88 24.99
C VAL A 66 32.93 -17.64 24.60
N GLN A 67 33.58 -16.50 24.38
CA GLN A 67 32.91 -15.28 23.93
C GLN A 67 32.26 -15.47 22.55
N ARG A 68 32.98 -16.07 21.61
CA ARG A 68 32.46 -16.39 20.28
C ARG A 68 31.23 -17.28 20.36
N ARG A 69 31.28 -18.38 21.11
CA ARG A 69 30.12 -19.28 21.31
C ARG A 69 28.94 -18.57 21.96
N ASN A 70 29.19 -17.69 22.93
CA ASN A 70 28.14 -16.88 23.54
C ASN A 70 27.49 -15.91 22.54
N HIS A 71 28.28 -15.29 21.66
CA HIS A 71 27.76 -14.43 20.60
C HIS A 71 26.97 -15.24 19.55
N GLU A 72 27.48 -16.39 19.13
CA GLU A 72 26.78 -17.31 18.21
C GLU A 72 25.43 -17.77 18.80
N SER A 73 25.38 -18.12 20.08
CA SER A 73 24.13 -18.48 20.78
C SER A 73 23.13 -17.32 20.81
N LYS A 74 23.59 -16.10 21.13
CA LYS A 74 22.73 -14.90 21.16
C LYS A 74 22.15 -14.59 19.78
N LEU A 75 22.98 -14.62 18.73
CA LEU A 75 22.52 -14.40 17.36
C LEU A 75 21.50 -15.47 16.93
N THR A 76 21.71 -16.73 17.34
CA THR A 76 20.76 -17.81 17.05
C THR A 76 19.41 -17.58 17.73
N GLU A 77 19.41 -17.09 18.98
CA GLU A 77 18.20 -16.74 19.71
C GLU A 77 17.47 -15.54 19.07
N GLU A 78 18.20 -14.47 18.74
CA GLU A 78 17.65 -13.29 18.05
C GLU A 78 17.05 -13.64 16.68
N LEU A 79 17.72 -14.50 15.90
CA LEU A 79 17.20 -15.00 14.63
C LEU A 79 15.94 -15.86 14.82
N SER A 80 15.88 -16.66 15.90
CA SER A 80 14.70 -17.46 16.23
C SER A 80 13.50 -16.59 16.59
N VAL A 81 13.70 -15.54 17.40
CA VAL A 81 12.65 -14.56 17.75
C VAL A 81 12.18 -13.82 16.50
N MET A 82 13.10 -13.32 15.67
CA MET A 82 12.75 -12.62 14.43
C MET A 82 11.97 -13.53 13.47
N LYS A 83 12.33 -14.81 13.38
CA LYS A 83 11.58 -15.80 12.59
C LYS A 83 10.16 -15.97 13.13
N HIS A 84 10.00 -16.08 14.45
CA HIS A 84 8.68 -16.18 15.08
C HIS A 84 7.81 -14.95 14.81
N ASP A 85 8.39 -13.74 14.88
CA ASP A 85 7.69 -12.50 14.56
C ASP A 85 7.26 -12.44 13.09
N LEU A 86 8.13 -12.87 12.16
CA LEU A 86 7.80 -12.96 10.73
C LEU A 86 6.65 -13.94 10.46
N ASP A 87 6.64 -15.09 11.13
CA ASP A 87 5.54 -16.06 11.05
C ASP A 87 4.24 -15.46 11.62
N GLY A 88 4.33 -14.70 12.72
CA GLY A 88 3.21 -13.96 13.30
C GLY A 88 2.64 -12.90 12.34
N PHE A 89 3.51 -12.14 11.66
CA PHE A 89 3.09 -11.18 10.64
C PHE A 89 2.44 -11.86 9.44
N ARG A 90 3.01 -12.98 8.97
CA ARG A 90 2.45 -13.77 7.87
C ARG A 90 1.04 -14.25 8.21
N TYR A 91 0.84 -14.82 9.39
CA TYR A 91 -0.48 -15.26 9.85
C TYR A 91 -1.48 -14.08 9.94
N ASN A 92 -1.05 -12.92 10.42
CA ASN A 92 -1.89 -11.72 10.47
C ASN A 92 -2.32 -11.26 9.06
N LEU A 93 -1.39 -11.30 8.10
CA LEU A 93 -1.70 -10.97 6.70
C LEU A 93 -2.69 -11.96 6.09
N GLU A 94 -2.51 -13.27 6.29
CA GLU A 94 -3.44 -14.30 5.80
C GLU A 94 -4.86 -14.12 6.40
N ARG A 95 -4.95 -13.75 7.69
CA ARG A 95 -6.24 -13.44 8.34
C ARG A 95 -6.89 -12.18 7.76
N LYS A 96 -6.11 -11.13 7.50
CA LYS A 96 -6.63 -9.89 6.89
C LYS A 96 -7.09 -10.13 5.46
N ASP A 97 -6.37 -10.94 4.69
CA ASP A 97 -6.77 -11.32 3.34
C ASP A 97 -8.12 -12.06 3.34
N THR A 98 -8.29 -13.01 4.26
CA THR A 98 -9.58 -13.72 4.45
C THR A 98 -10.73 -12.74 4.76
N THR A 99 -10.46 -11.71 5.57
CA THR A 99 -11.45 -10.67 5.92
C THR A 99 -11.79 -9.80 4.70
N ILE A 100 -10.79 -9.42 3.90
CA ILE A 100 -10.97 -8.66 2.66
C ILE A 100 -11.82 -9.45 1.68
N GLN A 101 -11.53 -10.75 1.49
CA GLN A 101 -12.35 -11.61 0.63
C GLN A 101 -13.80 -11.71 1.13
N GLY A 102 -14.01 -11.75 2.44
CA GLY A 102 -15.35 -11.70 3.04
C GLY A 102 -16.10 -10.40 2.73
N LEU A 103 -15.42 -9.25 2.86
CA LEU A 103 -15.97 -7.94 2.52
C LEU A 103 -16.25 -7.79 1.02
N GLN A 104 -15.37 -8.29 0.15
CA GLN A 104 -15.59 -8.30 -1.30
C GLN A 104 -16.89 -9.02 -1.67
N ARG A 105 -17.13 -10.22 -1.12
CA ARG A 105 -18.39 -10.95 -1.34
C ARG A 105 -19.61 -10.22 -0.78
N ALA A 106 -19.46 -9.42 0.28
CA ALA A 106 -20.55 -8.59 0.81
C ALA A 106 -20.86 -7.41 -0.13
N VAL A 107 -19.83 -6.75 -0.66
CA VAL A 107 -19.96 -5.66 -1.66
C VAL A 107 -20.58 -6.18 -2.96
N GLU A 108 -20.18 -7.34 -3.45
CA GLU A 108 -20.77 -7.97 -4.64
C GLU A 108 -22.27 -8.23 -4.45
N ARG A 109 -22.68 -8.76 -3.29
CA ARG A 109 -24.10 -8.97 -2.96
C ARG A 109 -24.87 -7.66 -2.86
N ALA A 110 -24.30 -6.64 -2.22
CA ALA A 110 -24.93 -5.32 -2.15
C ALA A 110 -25.08 -4.69 -3.54
N THR A 111 -24.09 -4.85 -4.41
CA THR A 111 -24.13 -4.39 -5.81
C THR A 111 -25.24 -5.10 -6.59
N GLN A 112 -25.40 -6.41 -6.41
CA GLN A 112 -26.48 -7.18 -7.03
C GLN A 112 -27.86 -6.70 -6.57
N GLU A 113 -28.06 -6.43 -5.28
CA GLU A 113 -29.33 -5.89 -4.77
C GLU A 113 -29.61 -4.47 -5.28
N VAL A 114 -28.60 -3.61 -5.35
CA VAL A 114 -28.75 -2.26 -5.95
C VAL A 114 -29.19 -2.36 -7.40
N ASN A 115 -28.56 -3.23 -8.20
CA ASN A 115 -28.97 -3.45 -9.59
C ASN A 115 -30.40 -3.98 -9.69
N ARG A 116 -30.79 -4.94 -8.83
CA ARG A 116 -32.16 -5.47 -8.76
C ARG A 116 -33.19 -4.38 -8.43
N LEU A 117 -32.84 -3.47 -7.51
CA LEU A 117 -33.70 -2.33 -7.15
C LEU A 117 -33.78 -1.31 -8.28
N MET A 118 -32.68 -1.05 -9.01
CA MET A 118 -32.68 -0.18 -10.19
C MET A 118 -33.57 -0.75 -11.30
N ASP A 119 -33.45 -2.04 -11.62
CA ASP A 119 -34.31 -2.71 -12.60
C ASP A 119 -35.79 -2.63 -12.19
N GLY A 120 -36.09 -2.83 -10.90
CA GLY A 120 -37.45 -2.68 -10.37
C GLY A 120 -37.98 -1.25 -10.44
N GLN A 121 -37.11 -0.25 -10.22
CA GLN A 121 -37.47 1.16 -10.38
C GLN A 121 -37.77 1.51 -11.83
N ASP A 122 -36.97 1.00 -12.78
CA ASP A 122 -37.18 1.24 -14.21
C ASP A 122 -38.47 0.60 -14.72
N GLN A 123 -38.79 -0.63 -14.25
CA GLN A 123 -40.08 -1.26 -14.53
C GLN A 123 -41.26 -0.44 -14.00
N LEU A 124 -41.16 0.11 -12.80
CA LEU A 124 -42.22 0.94 -12.21
C LEU A 124 -42.39 2.27 -12.97
N ARG A 125 -41.28 2.87 -13.42
CA ARG A 125 -41.31 4.06 -14.28
C ARG A 125 -42.01 3.76 -15.60
N GLN A 126 -41.62 2.68 -16.27
CA GLN A 126 -42.24 2.26 -17.52
C GLN A 126 -43.75 2.00 -17.34
N TYR A 127 -44.15 1.29 -16.29
CA TYR A 127 -45.56 1.05 -15.98
C TYR A 127 -46.33 2.37 -15.74
N SER A 128 -45.72 3.33 -15.07
CA SER A 128 -46.33 4.64 -14.81
C SER A 128 -46.49 5.43 -16.11
N ASP A 129 -45.48 5.41 -16.98
CA ASP A 129 -45.52 6.06 -18.30
C ASP A 129 -46.60 5.44 -19.18
N GLU A 130 -46.66 4.10 -19.28
CA GLU A 130 -47.70 3.39 -20.03
C GLU A 130 -49.12 3.73 -19.53
N ARG A 131 -49.29 3.88 -18.22
CA ARG A 131 -50.57 4.27 -17.62
C ARG A 131 -50.92 5.73 -17.89
N ILE A 132 -49.94 6.64 -17.85
CA ILE A 132 -50.13 8.05 -18.21
C ILE A 132 -50.50 8.17 -19.69
N ASP A 133 -49.86 7.42 -20.57
CA ASP A 133 -50.18 7.38 -22.00
C ASP A 133 -51.59 6.86 -22.25
N LEU A 134 -51.99 5.78 -21.56
CA LEU A 134 -53.34 5.24 -21.65
C LEU A 134 -54.40 6.27 -21.18
N GLN A 135 -54.16 6.94 -20.05
CA GLN A 135 -55.06 7.98 -19.55
C GLN A 135 -55.11 9.20 -20.47
N SER A 136 -53.97 9.59 -21.05
CA SER A 136 -53.88 10.69 -22.01
C SER A 136 -54.67 10.37 -23.28
N LYS A 137 -54.59 9.13 -23.77
CA LYS A 137 -55.41 8.65 -24.89
C LYS A 137 -56.90 8.67 -24.55
N GLN A 138 -57.31 8.15 -23.39
CA GLN A 138 -58.71 8.18 -22.95
C GLN A 138 -59.24 9.62 -22.86
N LEU A 139 -58.47 10.54 -22.28
CA LEU A 139 -58.85 11.95 -22.21
C LEU A 139 -58.96 12.59 -23.60
N SER A 140 -58.07 12.25 -24.52
CA SER A 140 -58.16 12.70 -25.92
C SER A 140 -59.43 12.16 -26.58
N ASP A 141 -59.76 10.88 -26.39
CA ASP A 141 -60.95 10.25 -26.96
C ASP A 141 -62.22 10.94 -26.41
N PHE A 142 -62.33 11.11 -25.09
CA PHE A 142 -63.45 11.84 -24.45
C PHE A 142 -63.54 13.29 -24.93
N ARG A 143 -62.41 13.97 -25.12
CA ARG A 143 -62.37 15.32 -25.66
C ARG A 143 -62.93 15.36 -27.08
N THR A 144 -62.48 14.46 -27.96
CA THR A 144 -63.01 14.40 -29.34
C THR A 144 -64.50 14.06 -29.37
N GLU A 145 -64.96 13.15 -28.50
CA GLU A 145 -66.38 12.79 -28.40
C GLU A 145 -67.23 13.99 -27.95
N THR A 146 -66.75 14.76 -26.97
CA THR A 146 -67.44 15.96 -26.48
C THR A 146 -67.43 17.09 -27.50
N GLU A 147 -66.33 17.30 -28.23
CA GLU A 147 -66.25 18.23 -29.36
C GLU A 147 -67.26 17.87 -30.46
N VAL A 148 -67.36 16.58 -30.83
CA VAL A 148 -68.37 16.12 -31.81
C VAL A 148 -69.80 16.34 -31.32
N LYS A 149 -70.09 16.03 -30.05
CA LYS A 149 -71.41 16.27 -29.45
C LYS A 149 -71.75 17.76 -29.41
N LEU A 150 -70.78 18.63 -29.11
CA LEU A 150 -70.95 20.07 -29.11
C LEU A 150 -71.30 20.58 -30.51
N VAL A 151 -70.54 20.19 -31.54
CA VAL A 151 -70.82 20.54 -32.94
C VAL A 151 -72.20 20.02 -33.39
N ALA A 152 -72.60 18.83 -32.95
CA ALA A 152 -73.93 18.28 -33.24
C ALA A 152 -75.07 19.09 -32.58
N VAL A 153 -74.84 19.63 -31.38
CA VAL A 153 -75.80 20.52 -30.70
C VAL A 153 -75.83 21.89 -31.36
N GLU A 154 -74.68 22.46 -31.69
CA GLU A 154 -74.57 23.74 -32.41
C GLU A 154 -75.26 23.68 -33.78
N THR A 155 -75.07 22.60 -34.54
CA THR A 155 -75.76 22.40 -35.83
C THR A 155 -77.28 22.26 -35.67
N LYS A 156 -77.76 21.53 -34.66
CA LYS A 156 -79.20 21.47 -34.33
C LYS A 156 -79.77 22.82 -33.91
N HIS A 157 -79.02 23.55 -33.09
CA HIS A 157 -79.40 24.89 -32.66
C HIS A 157 -79.51 25.83 -33.87
N ASN A 158 -78.52 25.83 -34.76
CA ASN A 158 -78.54 26.64 -35.98
C ASN A 158 -79.71 26.24 -36.89
N ALA A 159 -79.97 24.95 -37.08
CA ALA A 159 -81.13 24.48 -37.86
C ALA A 159 -82.48 24.93 -37.26
N LEU A 160 -82.64 24.85 -35.94
CA LEU A 160 -83.84 25.34 -35.25
C LEU A 160 -83.95 26.87 -35.32
N ALA A 161 -82.82 27.57 -35.20
CA ALA A 161 -82.76 29.02 -35.34
C ALA A 161 -83.16 29.43 -36.77
N ASP A 162 -82.68 28.74 -37.80
CA ASP A 162 -83.09 28.95 -39.19
C ASP A 162 -84.57 28.61 -39.41
N GLU A 163 -85.14 27.58 -38.76
CA GLU A 163 -86.56 27.26 -38.87
C GLU A 163 -87.46 28.36 -38.24
N LEU A 164 -87.05 28.87 -37.08
CA LEU A 164 -87.78 29.91 -36.32
C LEU A 164 -87.58 31.32 -36.85
N TRP A 165 -86.37 31.65 -37.30
CA TRP A 165 -85.94 33.01 -37.63
C TRP A 165 -85.45 33.18 -39.08
N GLY A 166 -85.38 32.10 -39.86
CA GLY A 166 -85.06 32.17 -41.28
C GLY A 166 -86.11 32.99 -42.02
N GLU A 167 -85.64 33.75 -43.02
CA GLU A 167 -86.42 34.75 -43.77
C GLU A 167 -87.67 34.18 -44.46
N GLU A 168 -87.81 32.84 -44.61
CA GLU A 168 -88.90 32.24 -45.38
C GLU A 168 -90.02 31.54 -44.55
N THR A 169 -89.83 31.23 -43.25
CA THR A 169 -90.76 30.30 -42.57
C THR A 169 -91.31 30.73 -41.20
N GLY A 170 -90.57 31.49 -40.39
CA GLY A 170 -90.95 31.77 -39.01
C GLY A 170 -92.25 32.57 -38.85
N LEU A 171 -92.28 33.78 -39.42
CA LEU A 171 -93.47 34.64 -39.40
C LEU A 171 -94.57 34.12 -40.34
N ALA A 172 -94.22 33.55 -41.48
CA ALA A 172 -95.19 33.07 -42.47
C ALA A 172 -96.03 31.90 -41.94
N LYS A 173 -95.43 30.96 -41.20
CA LYS A 173 -96.12 29.80 -40.61
C LYS A 173 -97.07 30.22 -39.48
N VAL A 174 -96.62 31.12 -38.59
CA VAL A 174 -97.47 31.68 -37.52
C VAL A 174 -98.62 32.51 -38.11
N THR A 175 -98.36 33.30 -39.15
CA THR A 175 -99.39 34.08 -39.85
C THR A 175 -100.37 33.18 -40.62
N GLY A 176 -99.89 32.07 -41.17
CA GLY A 176 -100.72 31.07 -41.87
C GLY A 176 -101.67 30.30 -40.94
N GLU A 177 -101.17 29.83 -39.79
CA GLU A 177 -101.98 29.18 -38.75
C GLU A 177 -103.03 30.15 -38.17
N LEU A 178 -102.65 31.43 -37.95
CA LEU A 178 -103.55 32.48 -37.47
C LEU A 178 -104.67 32.79 -38.48
N ASN A 179 -104.35 32.84 -39.77
CA ASN A 179 -105.34 33.02 -40.83
C ASN A 179 -106.29 31.83 -40.95
N LYS A 180 -105.81 30.61 -40.77
CA LYS A 180 -106.64 29.38 -40.78
C LYS A 180 -107.65 29.39 -39.64
N SER A 181 -107.22 29.80 -38.44
CA SER A 181 -108.09 29.97 -37.28
C SER A 181 -109.18 31.04 -37.53
N ASN A 182 -108.79 32.18 -38.11
CA ASN A 182 -109.74 33.25 -38.47
C ASN A 182 -110.79 32.82 -39.51
N GLN A 183 -110.43 31.99 -40.49
CA GLN A 183 -111.37 31.45 -41.48
C GLN A 183 -112.43 30.53 -40.84
N ILE A 184 -112.02 29.66 -39.90
CA ILE A 184 -112.93 28.75 -39.20
C ILE A 184 -113.97 29.55 -38.39
N VAL A 185 -113.52 30.60 -37.68
CA VAL A 185 -114.39 31.48 -36.89
C VAL A 185 -115.39 32.21 -37.78
N SER A 186 -114.98 32.64 -38.97
CA SER A 186 -115.88 33.33 -39.91
C SER A 186 -116.94 32.41 -40.53
N ALA A 187 -116.61 31.15 -40.80
CA ALA A 187 -117.55 30.16 -41.35
C ALA A 187 -118.66 29.81 -40.33
N LEU A 188 -118.29 29.59 -39.07
CA LEU A 188 -119.24 29.36 -37.97
C LEU A 188 -120.23 30.53 -37.79
N ASN A 189 -119.79 31.75 -38.04
CA ASN A 189 -120.63 32.95 -37.90
C ASN A 189 -121.71 33.05 -38.99
N GLU A 190 -121.48 32.52 -40.19
CA GLU A 190 -122.46 32.52 -41.28
C GLU A 190 -123.53 31.42 -41.12
N GLU A 191 -123.17 30.26 -40.59
CA GLU A 191 -124.12 29.16 -40.34
C GLU A 191 -125.20 29.57 -39.31
N VAL A 192 -124.79 30.32 -38.28
CA VAL A 192 -125.70 30.89 -37.26
C VAL A 192 -126.67 31.92 -37.87
N LYS A 193 -126.22 32.72 -38.84
CA LYS A 193 -127.08 33.68 -39.54
C LYS A 193 -128.09 33.01 -40.48
N ARG A 194 -127.77 31.83 -41.03
CA ARG A 194 -128.66 31.09 -41.93
C ARG A 194 -129.86 30.51 -41.19
N ILE A 195 -129.64 30.00 -39.98
CA ILE A 195 -130.69 29.45 -39.11
C ILE A 195 -131.68 30.54 -38.65
N ALA A 196 -131.22 31.78 -38.48
CA ALA A 196 -132.06 32.89 -38.05
C ALA A 196 -133.07 33.41 -39.10
N ARG A 197 -132.95 33.03 -40.38
CA ARG A 197 -133.73 33.65 -41.49
C ARG A 197 -134.86 32.80 -42.07
N SER A 198 -135.01 31.52 -41.73
CA SER A 198 -136.11 30.70 -42.26
C SER A 198 -137.33 30.70 -41.33
N LYS A 199 -138.33 31.54 -41.64
CA LYS A 199 -139.69 31.45 -41.04
C LYS A 199 -140.50 30.41 -41.82
N ALA A 200 -140.74 29.25 -41.20
CA ALA A 200 -141.49 28.14 -41.81
C ALA A 200 -143.01 28.20 -41.48
N SER A 201 -143.80 27.74 -42.46
CA SER A 201 -145.27 27.69 -42.52
C SER A 201 -145.89 26.75 -41.49
N THR A 202 -147.05 27.12 -40.93
CA THR A 202 -147.77 26.38 -39.88
C THR A 202 -148.33 25.02 -40.31
N ALA A 203 -148.48 24.74 -41.62
CA ALA A 203 -148.88 23.41 -42.11
C ALA A 203 -147.70 22.43 -42.21
N ASP A 204 -146.49 22.93 -42.47
CA ASP A 204 -145.27 22.14 -42.33
C ASP A 204 -144.94 21.89 -40.86
N PHE A 205 -145.45 22.72 -39.94
CA PHE A 205 -145.18 22.62 -38.51
C PHE A 205 -145.87 21.42 -37.84
N GLU A 206 -147.05 20.97 -38.29
CA GLU A 206 -147.68 19.75 -37.74
C GLU A 206 -147.05 18.46 -38.28
N LYS A 207 -146.62 18.48 -39.55
CA LYS A 207 -145.84 17.37 -40.12
C LYS A 207 -144.42 17.34 -39.54
N LEU A 208 -143.77 18.50 -39.38
CA LEU A 208 -142.55 18.63 -38.59
C LEU A 208 -142.82 18.23 -37.15
N GLN A 209 -143.96 18.55 -36.52
CA GLN A 209 -144.20 18.20 -35.12
C GLN A 209 -144.35 16.68 -34.95
N SER A 210 -144.90 15.97 -35.95
CA SER A 210 -144.90 14.50 -35.98
C SER A 210 -143.50 13.94 -36.26
N GLU A 211 -142.82 14.41 -37.31
CA GLU A 211 -141.47 13.95 -37.67
C GLU A 211 -140.42 14.34 -36.60
N VAL A 212 -140.60 15.46 -35.91
CA VAL A 212 -139.81 15.91 -34.76
C VAL A 212 -140.20 15.12 -33.53
N LYS A 213 -141.44 14.67 -33.34
CA LYS A 213 -141.79 13.79 -32.22
C LYS A 213 -141.19 12.40 -32.40
N ASP A 214 -141.26 11.84 -33.61
CA ASP A 214 -140.63 10.57 -33.95
C ASP A 214 -139.10 10.70 -33.92
N SER A 215 -138.54 11.80 -34.44
CA SER A 215 -137.11 12.11 -34.35
C SER A 215 -136.66 12.45 -32.94
N ILE A 216 -137.52 12.99 -32.07
CA ILE A 216 -137.24 13.19 -30.64
C ILE A 216 -137.27 11.86 -29.91
N GLU A 217 -138.18 10.93 -30.23
CA GLU A 217 -138.17 9.59 -29.63
C GLU A 217 -136.97 8.76 -30.12
N GLU A 218 -136.63 8.85 -31.40
CA GLU A 218 -135.43 8.22 -31.97
C GLU A 218 -134.15 8.89 -31.46
N SER A 219 -134.10 10.22 -31.37
CA SER A 219 -132.99 10.95 -30.77
C SER A 219 -132.91 10.73 -29.26
N ALA A 220 -134.02 10.55 -28.55
CA ALA A 220 -134.02 10.23 -27.12
C ALA A 220 -133.51 8.81 -26.89
N SER A 221 -133.87 7.87 -27.76
CA SER A 221 -133.33 6.51 -27.78
C SER A 221 -131.83 6.50 -28.11
N ALA A 222 -131.41 7.24 -29.14
CA ALA A 222 -130.01 7.40 -29.55
C ALA A 222 -129.18 8.13 -28.49
N VAL A 223 -129.74 9.15 -27.84
CA VAL A 223 -129.11 9.86 -26.71
C VAL A 223 -129.08 8.97 -25.48
N ALA A 224 -130.06 8.09 -25.26
CA ALA A 224 -130.01 7.11 -24.18
C ALA A 224 -128.93 6.05 -24.41
N THR A 225 -128.77 5.56 -25.64
CA THR A 225 -127.68 4.63 -26.03
C THR A 225 -126.32 5.32 -26.04
N LEU A 226 -126.24 6.58 -26.47
CA LEU A 226 -125.04 7.39 -26.37
C LEU A 226 -124.68 7.66 -24.91
N LYS A 227 -125.66 7.91 -24.05
CA LYS A 227 -125.45 8.10 -22.60
C LYS A 227 -124.93 6.82 -21.95
N THR A 228 -125.43 5.64 -22.31
CA THR A 228 -124.87 4.37 -21.81
C THR A 228 -123.49 4.09 -22.40
N SER A 229 -123.24 4.37 -23.68
CA SER A 229 -121.92 4.22 -24.32
C SER A 229 -120.89 5.18 -23.73
N VAL A 230 -121.25 6.46 -23.52
CA VAL A 230 -120.39 7.47 -22.88
C VAL A 230 -120.20 7.15 -21.41
N ASN A 231 -121.23 6.69 -20.67
CA ASN A 231 -121.02 6.25 -19.29
C ASN A 231 -120.13 5.01 -19.21
N SER A 232 -120.23 4.09 -20.16
CA SER A 232 -119.35 2.93 -20.28
C SER A 232 -117.93 3.36 -20.60
N ALA A 233 -117.72 4.24 -21.59
CA ALA A 233 -116.41 4.75 -21.98
C ALA A 233 -115.78 5.62 -20.88
N VAL A 234 -116.58 6.43 -20.17
CA VAL A 234 -116.11 7.21 -19.01
C VAL A 234 -115.78 6.31 -17.84
N GLN A 235 -116.53 5.22 -17.62
CA GLN A 235 -116.17 4.20 -16.63
C GLN A 235 -114.88 3.49 -17.03
N GLU A 236 -114.76 3.05 -18.29
CA GLU A 236 -113.57 2.38 -18.81
C GLU A 236 -112.33 3.30 -18.74
N VAL A 237 -112.46 4.59 -19.10
CA VAL A 237 -111.40 5.58 -18.94
C VAL A 237 -111.09 5.85 -17.46
N LYS A 238 -112.09 5.88 -16.57
CA LYS A 238 -111.86 5.96 -15.12
C LYS A 238 -111.12 4.73 -14.59
N GLU A 239 -111.48 3.55 -15.05
CA GLU A 239 -110.84 2.28 -14.70
C GLU A 239 -109.39 2.26 -15.21
N HIS A 240 -109.15 2.70 -16.45
CA HIS A 240 -107.81 2.84 -17.04
C HIS A 240 -106.97 3.90 -16.35
N PHE A 241 -107.53 5.07 -16.03
CA PHE A 241 -106.83 6.11 -15.26
C PHE A 241 -106.52 5.63 -13.85
N ARG A 242 -107.45 4.94 -13.19
CA ARG A 242 -107.22 4.37 -11.86
C ARG A 242 -106.14 3.31 -11.90
N THR A 243 -106.17 2.44 -12.91
CA THR A 243 -105.14 1.41 -13.11
C THR A 243 -103.79 2.04 -13.41
N ALA A 244 -103.69 2.94 -14.39
CA ALA A 244 -102.47 3.65 -14.74
C ALA A 244 -101.92 4.50 -13.58
N SER A 245 -102.78 5.20 -12.85
CA SER A 245 -102.39 5.97 -11.66
C SER A 245 -101.87 5.05 -10.56
N ASN A 246 -102.48 3.88 -10.34
CA ASN A 246 -101.99 2.89 -9.40
C ASN A 246 -100.67 2.26 -9.87
N THR A 247 -100.50 2.00 -11.16
CA THR A 247 -99.25 1.49 -11.73
C THR A 247 -98.12 2.53 -11.63
N ILE A 248 -98.40 3.80 -11.88
CA ILE A 248 -97.45 4.90 -11.72
C ILE A 248 -97.11 5.09 -10.25
N ALA A 249 -98.08 5.03 -9.34
CA ALA A 249 -97.83 5.10 -7.90
C ALA A 249 -96.97 3.93 -7.41
N ALA A 250 -97.25 2.71 -7.88
CA ALA A 250 -96.45 1.53 -7.59
C ALA A 250 -95.03 1.66 -8.19
N HIS A 251 -94.91 2.09 -9.44
CA HIS A 251 -93.62 2.32 -10.10
C HIS A 251 -92.79 3.39 -9.38
N ASN A 252 -93.39 4.53 -8.99
CA ASN A 252 -92.72 5.57 -8.23
C ASN A 252 -92.32 5.08 -6.84
N ALA A 253 -93.13 4.25 -6.18
CA ALA A 253 -92.76 3.64 -4.90
C ALA A 253 -91.56 2.70 -5.06
N THR A 254 -91.54 1.84 -6.08
CA THR A 254 -90.42 0.95 -6.39
C THR A 254 -89.16 1.73 -6.74
N MET A 255 -89.26 2.72 -7.62
CA MET A 255 -88.13 3.59 -7.99
C MET A 255 -87.57 4.33 -6.77
N MET A 256 -88.43 4.90 -5.92
CA MET A 256 -87.97 5.57 -4.68
C MET A 256 -87.31 4.60 -3.71
N GLN A 257 -87.76 3.34 -3.66
CA GLN A 257 -87.15 2.31 -2.83
C GLN A 257 -85.80 1.86 -3.38
N GLU A 258 -85.66 1.72 -4.70
CA GLU A 258 -84.38 1.45 -5.36
C GLU A 258 -83.38 2.60 -5.17
N VAL A 259 -83.83 3.85 -5.32
CA VAL A 259 -83.00 5.03 -5.08
C VAL A 259 -82.55 5.09 -3.62
N ARG A 260 -83.43 4.83 -2.66
CA ARG A 260 -83.06 4.75 -1.24
C ARG A 260 -82.06 3.63 -0.97
N ALA A 261 -82.26 2.45 -1.56
CA ALA A 261 -81.34 1.32 -1.42
C ALA A 261 -79.95 1.66 -1.99
N ALA A 262 -79.89 2.25 -3.18
CA ALA A 262 -78.64 2.69 -3.80
C ALA A 262 -77.91 3.74 -2.95
N TYR A 263 -78.61 4.73 -2.41
CA TYR A 263 -78.00 5.71 -1.51
C TYR A 263 -77.51 5.09 -0.19
N THR A 264 -78.24 4.13 0.38
CA THR A 264 -77.76 3.43 1.58
C THR A 264 -76.51 2.61 1.28
N ASP A 265 -76.45 1.94 0.14
CA ASP A 265 -75.27 1.17 -0.27
C ASP A 265 -74.07 2.10 -0.50
N GLU A 266 -74.26 3.24 -1.18
CA GLU A 266 -73.21 4.23 -1.40
C GLU A 266 -72.71 4.84 -0.08
N LEU A 267 -73.61 5.13 0.87
CA LEU A 267 -73.24 5.60 2.20
C LEU A 267 -72.43 4.56 2.98
N THR A 268 -72.78 3.28 2.90
CA THR A 268 -71.98 2.21 3.53
C THR A 268 -70.61 2.05 2.87
N HIS A 269 -70.54 2.18 1.55
CA HIS A 269 -69.28 2.15 0.81
C HIS A 269 -68.38 3.34 1.17
N ALA A 270 -68.94 4.54 1.25
CA ALA A 270 -68.22 5.75 1.68
C ALA A 270 -67.74 5.64 3.14
N ALA A 271 -68.53 5.05 4.03
CA ALA A 271 -68.12 4.79 5.41
C ALA A 271 -66.97 3.78 5.48
N LYS A 272 -67.03 2.71 4.69
CA LYS A 272 -65.95 1.72 4.59
C LYS A 272 -64.65 2.34 4.07
N LEU A 273 -64.72 3.13 3.00
CA LEU A 273 -63.55 3.81 2.44
C LEU A 273 -62.92 4.77 3.45
N ARG A 274 -63.72 5.51 4.24
CA ARG A 274 -63.19 6.36 5.33
C ARG A 274 -62.45 5.55 6.39
N ASN A 275 -62.98 4.40 6.79
CA ASN A 275 -62.31 3.52 7.73
C ASN A 275 -60.99 2.97 7.15
N ASP A 276 -60.98 2.57 5.88
CA ASP A 276 -59.77 2.07 5.22
C ASP A 276 -58.69 3.17 5.14
N VAL A 277 -59.07 4.41 4.83
CA VAL A 277 -58.15 5.56 4.83
C VAL A 277 -57.64 5.85 6.24
N GLN A 278 -58.50 5.80 7.27
CA GLN A 278 -58.07 5.99 8.67
C GLN A 278 -57.09 4.91 9.12
N ASN A 279 -57.36 3.64 8.78
CA ASN A 279 -56.47 2.52 9.09
C ASN A 279 -55.12 2.69 8.38
N PHE A 280 -55.15 3.02 7.09
CA PHE A 280 -53.92 3.29 6.32
C PHE A 280 -53.10 4.45 6.92
N MET A 281 -53.75 5.53 7.35
CA MET A 281 -53.07 6.63 8.03
C MET A 281 -52.43 6.17 9.34
N HIS A 282 -53.12 5.33 10.13
CA HIS A 282 -52.58 4.80 11.38
C HIS A 282 -51.38 3.88 11.15
N ASP A 283 -51.49 2.97 10.16
CA ASP A 283 -50.41 2.08 9.76
C ASP A 283 -49.19 2.86 9.25
N THR A 284 -49.41 3.89 8.43
CA THR A 284 -48.36 4.78 7.92
C THR A 284 -47.69 5.53 9.07
N GLN A 285 -48.45 6.03 10.04
CA GLN A 285 -47.92 6.71 11.21
C GLN A 285 -47.12 5.77 12.11
N GLY A 286 -47.58 4.52 12.28
CA GLY A 286 -46.83 3.48 12.99
C GLY A 286 -45.52 3.11 12.29
N ALA A 287 -45.54 2.98 10.96
CA ALA A 287 -44.36 2.74 10.15
C ALA A 287 -43.35 3.90 10.24
N MET A 288 -43.81 5.15 10.21
CA MET A 288 -42.96 6.33 10.41
C MET A 288 -42.30 6.34 11.79
N GLN A 289 -43.03 6.05 12.86
CA GLN A 289 -42.46 5.97 14.22
C GLN A 289 -41.44 4.83 14.36
N SER A 290 -41.67 3.69 13.69
CA SER A 290 -40.72 2.57 13.67
C SER A 290 -39.44 2.95 12.92
N LEU A 291 -39.57 3.65 11.80
CA LEU A 291 -38.44 4.15 11.03
C LEU A 291 -37.62 5.17 11.83
N GLU A 292 -38.29 6.11 12.51
CA GLU A 292 -37.65 7.10 13.38
C GLU A 292 -36.84 6.43 14.50
N LYS A 293 -37.41 5.44 15.19
CA LYS A 293 -36.69 4.63 16.19
C LYS A 293 -35.48 3.90 15.61
N THR A 294 -35.61 3.37 14.38
CA THR A 294 -34.52 2.67 13.70
C THR A 294 -33.40 3.64 13.34
N VAL A 295 -33.73 4.82 12.82
CA VAL A 295 -32.77 5.89 12.49
C VAL A 295 -32.04 6.38 13.74
N ASP A 296 -32.76 6.59 14.85
CA ASP A 296 -32.15 6.96 16.13
C ASP A 296 -31.22 5.88 16.68
N GLY A 297 -31.61 4.61 16.55
CA GLY A 297 -30.77 3.46 16.92
C GLY A 297 -29.47 3.42 16.12
N ILE A 298 -29.56 3.58 14.79
CA ILE A 298 -28.39 3.63 13.89
C ILE A 298 -27.52 4.84 14.21
N ARG A 299 -28.12 6.00 14.48
CA ARG A 299 -27.39 7.22 14.86
C ARG A 299 -26.59 6.99 16.15
N SER A 300 -27.22 6.46 17.19
CA SER A 300 -26.56 6.15 18.47
C SER A 300 -25.41 5.15 18.30
N GLN A 301 -25.63 4.09 17.50
CA GLN A 301 -24.58 3.11 17.18
C GLN A 301 -23.41 3.75 16.40
N THR A 302 -23.71 4.64 15.46
CA THR A 302 -22.69 5.35 14.68
C THR A 302 -21.89 6.30 15.56
N GLU A 303 -22.54 7.04 16.46
CA GLU A 303 -21.86 7.92 17.42
C GLU A 303 -20.95 7.13 18.37
N ALA A 304 -21.38 5.95 18.83
CA ALA A 304 -20.56 5.05 19.63
C ALA A 304 -19.32 4.55 18.86
N MET A 305 -19.51 4.11 17.61
CA MET A 305 -18.41 3.64 16.75
C MET A 305 -17.40 4.76 16.44
N VAL A 306 -17.88 5.98 16.15
CA VAL A 306 -17.01 7.15 15.92
C VAL A 306 -16.19 7.48 17.18
N LYS A 307 -16.78 7.34 18.37
CA LYS A 307 -16.08 7.54 19.64
C LYS A 307 -14.99 6.49 19.86
N GLU A 308 -15.26 5.22 19.56
CA GLU A 308 -14.28 4.13 19.65
C GLU A 308 -13.10 4.37 18.70
N VAL A 309 -13.38 4.66 17.42
CA VAL A 309 -12.35 4.98 16.41
C VAL A 309 -11.50 6.17 16.85
N ARG A 310 -12.11 7.19 17.47
CA ARG A 310 -11.36 8.34 18.00
C ARG A 310 -10.39 7.94 19.11
N LEU A 311 -10.81 7.07 20.04
CA LEU A 311 -9.94 6.55 21.10
C LEU A 311 -8.78 5.72 20.53
N ASP A 312 -9.05 4.88 19.55
CA ASP A 312 -8.03 4.08 18.86
C ASP A 312 -6.98 4.96 18.16
N VAL A 313 -7.42 6.03 17.49
CA VAL A 313 -6.52 7.00 16.85
C VAL A 313 -5.67 7.73 17.90
N GLU A 314 -6.23 8.10 19.04
CA GLU A 314 -5.50 8.72 20.15
C GLU A 314 -4.46 7.75 20.75
N GLU A 315 -4.80 6.47 20.91
CA GLU A 315 -3.89 5.43 21.38
C GLU A 315 -2.75 5.16 20.39
N LEU A 316 -3.06 5.05 19.09
CA LEU A 316 -2.06 4.91 18.03
C LEU A 316 -1.10 6.10 18.00
N ASN A 317 -1.60 7.31 18.20
CA ASN A 317 -0.74 8.49 18.30
C ASN A 317 0.17 8.45 19.54
N LYS A 318 -0.33 7.98 20.69
CA LYS A 318 0.51 7.77 21.89
C LYS A 318 1.57 6.69 21.65
N LYS A 319 1.23 5.58 20.99
CA LYS A 319 2.18 4.53 20.62
C LYS A 319 3.25 5.05 19.67
N ARG A 320 2.87 5.75 18.59
CA ARG A 320 3.81 6.36 17.63
C ARG A 320 4.78 7.34 18.31
N LYS A 321 4.32 8.14 19.28
CA LYS A 321 5.20 9.03 20.06
C LYS A 321 6.21 8.26 20.91
N ARG A 322 5.79 7.15 21.55
CA ARG A 322 6.68 6.27 22.32
C ARG A 322 7.71 5.60 21.41
N ASP A 323 7.28 5.05 20.28
CA ASP A 323 8.17 4.38 19.32
C ASP A 323 9.19 5.36 18.72
N LYS A 324 8.76 6.60 18.45
CA LYS A 324 9.67 7.68 18.02
C LYS A 324 10.71 8.01 19.10
N ALA A 325 10.30 8.14 20.35
CA ALA A 325 11.22 8.40 21.45
C ALA A 325 12.21 7.24 21.65
N ASN A 326 11.75 5.99 21.53
CA ASN A 326 12.60 4.81 21.64
C ASN A 326 13.66 4.75 20.52
N SER A 327 13.23 4.95 19.28
CA SER A 327 14.15 4.98 18.13
C SER A 327 15.15 6.14 18.20
N GLU A 328 14.76 7.31 18.73
CA GLU A 328 15.70 8.40 18.99
C GLU A 328 16.76 8.03 20.05
N ILE A 329 16.40 7.27 21.09
CA ILE A 329 17.34 6.78 22.10
C ILE A 329 18.33 5.80 21.47
N GLU A 330 17.84 4.83 20.69
CA GLU A 330 18.68 3.85 19.99
C GLU A 330 19.64 4.54 19.02
N LEU A 331 19.18 5.54 18.27
CA LEU A 331 20.02 6.30 17.34
C LEU A 331 21.12 7.08 18.07
N ARG A 332 20.82 7.66 19.25
CA ARG A 332 21.85 8.31 20.10
C ARG A 332 22.87 7.31 20.61
N GLN A 333 22.44 6.12 21.03
CA GLN A 333 23.36 5.06 21.47
C GLN A 333 24.24 4.57 20.32
N LEU A 334 23.66 4.36 19.13
CA LEU A 334 24.41 3.98 17.94
C LEU A 334 25.43 5.05 17.56
N LYS A 335 25.04 6.33 17.58
CA LYS A 335 25.97 7.45 17.34
C LYS A 335 27.13 7.47 18.33
N LYS A 336 26.88 7.18 19.61
CA LYS A 336 27.94 7.06 20.63
C LYS A 336 28.89 5.90 20.34
N ARG A 337 28.36 4.73 19.96
CA ARG A 337 29.18 3.56 19.59
C ARG A 337 30.03 3.84 18.35
N ILE A 338 29.44 4.44 17.32
CA ILE A 338 30.15 4.84 16.09
C ILE A 338 31.24 5.86 16.41
N GLY A 339 30.95 6.85 17.26
CA GLY A 339 31.95 7.81 17.75
C GLY A 339 33.16 7.12 18.39
N GLY A 340 32.92 6.17 19.31
CA GLY A 340 34.00 5.40 19.92
C GLY A 340 34.80 4.54 18.95
N VAL A 341 34.17 4.02 17.88
CA VAL A 341 34.90 3.30 16.81
C VAL A 341 35.81 4.25 16.04
N TYR A 342 35.37 5.48 15.76
CA TYR A 342 36.23 6.48 15.12
C TYR A 342 37.42 6.86 16.00
N ASP A 343 37.21 7.08 17.29
CA ASP A 343 38.29 7.40 18.24
C ASP A 343 39.32 6.26 18.30
N ASN A 344 38.86 5.01 18.36
CA ASN A 344 39.74 3.83 18.30
C ASN A 344 40.48 3.73 16.98
N SER A 345 39.81 4.01 15.85
CA SER A 345 40.44 3.97 14.53
C SER A 345 41.53 5.04 14.37
N ASP A 346 41.32 6.23 14.94
CA ASP A 346 42.31 7.30 14.95
C ASP A 346 43.53 6.93 15.79
N ALA A 347 43.33 6.29 16.96
CA ALA A 347 44.42 5.76 17.78
C ALA A 347 45.23 4.68 17.04
N VAL A 348 44.55 3.77 16.32
CA VAL A 348 45.22 2.74 15.50
C VAL A 348 46.01 3.38 14.36
N LEU A 349 45.45 4.36 13.66
CA LEU A 349 46.15 5.09 12.59
C LEU A 349 47.41 5.78 13.10
N LYS A 350 47.33 6.48 14.24
CA LYS A 350 48.51 7.06 14.92
C LYS A 350 49.54 6.01 15.30
N GLY A 351 49.10 4.84 15.78
CA GLY A 351 49.98 3.70 16.07
C GLY A 351 50.69 3.19 14.82
N ILE A 352 49.98 3.07 13.69
CA ILE A 352 50.56 2.64 12.40
C ILE A 352 51.58 3.66 11.90
N GLU A 353 51.25 4.95 11.92
CA GLU A 353 52.16 6.03 11.51
C GLU A 353 53.43 6.04 12.36
N HIS A 354 53.31 5.80 13.67
CA HIS A 354 54.43 5.68 14.57
C HIS A 354 55.34 4.48 14.23
N ILE A 355 54.76 3.29 14.07
CA ILE A 355 55.51 2.08 13.69
C ILE A 355 56.20 2.27 12.35
N ALA A 356 55.53 2.87 11.36
CA ALA A 356 56.11 3.19 10.06
C ALA A 356 57.34 4.11 10.20
N GLY A 357 57.27 5.10 11.10
CA GLY A 357 58.40 5.96 11.45
C GLY A 357 59.59 5.20 12.05
N VAL A 358 59.35 4.30 13.01
CA VAL A 358 60.40 3.45 13.60
C VAL A 358 61.02 2.53 12.54
N MET A 359 60.19 1.89 11.70
CA MET A 359 60.65 1.04 10.60
C MET A 359 61.55 1.79 9.62
N ALA A 360 61.24 3.06 9.31
CA ALA A 360 62.08 3.88 8.44
C ALA A 360 63.50 4.08 9.03
N ILE A 361 63.62 4.32 10.34
CA ILE A 361 64.92 4.48 11.02
C ILE A 361 65.70 3.16 11.01
N VAL A 362 65.03 2.03 11.30
CA VAL A 362 65.64 0.69 11.27
C VAL A 362 66.12 0.33 9.85
N LEU A 363 65.33 0.64 8.82
CA LEU A 363 65.73 0.43 7.44
C LEU A 363 66.97 1.26 7.08
N GLU A 364 67.07 2.50 7.53
CA GLU A 364 68.25 3.33 7.31
C GLU A 364 69.49 2.77 8.01
N SER A 365 69.36 2.29 9.25
CA SER A 365 70.44 1.59 9.97
C SER A 365 70.92 0.35 9.21
N ASN A 366 70.00 -0.42 8.61
CA ASN A 366 70.35 -1.58 7.79
C ASN A 366 71.06 -1.19 6.49
N LYS A 367 70.68 -0.08 5.83
CA LYS A 367 71.42 0.41 4.66
C LYS A 367 72.87 0.74 5.01
N VAL A 368 73.10 1.40 6.16
CA VAL A 368 74.45 1.67 6.66
C VAL A 368 75.22 0.37 6.89
N ALA A 369 74.59 -0.63 7.51
CA ALA A 369 75.20 -1.94 7.74
C ALA A 369 75.60 -2.64 6.43
N CYS A 370 74.69 -2.68 5.45
CA CYS A 370 74.96 -3.25 4.14
C CYS A 370 76.10 -2.52 3.41
N ALA A 371 76.16 -1.19 3.48
CA ALA A 371 77.24 -0.41 2.86
C ALA A 371 78.62 -0.77 3.45
N VAL A 372 78.69 -0.92 4.78
CA VAL A 372 79.94 -1.36 5.46
C VAL A 372 80.31 -2.78 5.06
N SER A 373 79.35 -3.72 5.02
CA SER A 373 79.60 -5.11 4.62
C SER A 373 80.07 -5.22 3.17
N LEU A 374 79.48 -4.47 2.24
CA LEU A 374 79.89 -4.44 0.84
C LEU A 374 81.32 -3.92 0.68
N GLN A 375 81.69 -2.86 1.42
CA GLN A 375 83.07 -2.36 1.41
C GLN A 375 84.05 -3.37 2.01
N ASP A 376 83.69 -4.03 3.11
CA ASP A 376 84.54 -5.07 3.72
C ASP A 376 84.78 -6.24 2.73
N ASP A 377 83.77 -6.63 1.96
CA ASP A 377 83.91 -7.64 0.90
C ASP A 377 84.82 -7.15 -0.24
N ASP A 378 84.68 -5.89 -0.67
CA ASP A 378 85.53 -5.30 -1.70
C ASP A 378 86.99 -5.17 -1.24
N ASP A 379 87.23 -4.79 0.01
CA ASP A 379 88.57 -4.69 0.57
C ASP A 379 89.18 -6.08 0.78
N ARG A 380 88.39 -7.08 1.19
CA ARG A 380 88.84 -8.50 1.22
C ARG A 380 89.22 -9.00 -0.17
N ARG A 381 88.47 -8.65 -1.21
CA ARG A 381 88.82 -9.00 -2.60
C ARG A 381 90.13 -8.36 -3.05
N LYS A 382 90.45 -7.15 -2.58
CA LYS A 382 91.74 -6.49 -2.85
C LYS A 382 92.90 -7.10 -2.05
N VAL A 383 92.63 -7.56 -0.82
CA VAL A 383 93.61 -8.18 0.08
C VAL A 383 93.80 -9.68 -0.21
N ALA A 384 92.93 -10.30 -1.01
CA ALA A 384 93.07 -11.68 -1.45
C ALA A 384 94.42 -11.85 -2.19
N LEU A 385 95.43 -12.21 -1.41
CA LEU A 385 96.70 -12.72 -1.86
C LEU A 385 96.36 -13.82 -2.85
N MET A 386 96.81 -13.65 -4.08
CA MET A 386 96.84 -14.69 -5.11
C MET A 386 97.77 -15.81 -4.60
N GLY A 387 97.27 -16.59 -3.64
CA GLY A 387 97.92 -17.78 -3.14
C GLY A 387 97.93 -18.78 -4.27
N TYR A 388 99.13 -19.08 -4.77
CA TYR A 388 99.40 -20.21 -5.65
C TYR A 388 98.63 -20.19 -6.98
N LYS A 389 99.13 -19.42 -7.95
CA LYS A 389 99.11 -19.94 -9.33
C LYS A 389 100.03 -21.15 -9.33
N GLU A 390 99.48 -22.34 -9.12
CA GLU A 390 100.19 -23.60 -9.32
C GLU A 390 100.81 -23.55 -10.72
N ALA A 391 102.13 -23.44 -10.76
CA ALA A 391 102.89 -23.62 -11.96
C ALA A 391 102.80 -25.10 -12.33
N GLY A 392 101.87 -25.45 -13.22
CA GLY A 392 101.99 -26.60 -14.10
C GLY A 392 101.33 -27.89 -13.63
N GLN A 393 100.11 -28.12 -14.12
CA GLN A 393 99.85 -29.34 -14.88
C GLN A 393 98.74 -29.07 -15.89
N GLY A 394 99.09 -29.26 -17.16
CA GLY A 394 98.24 -28.97 -18.30
C GLY A 394 97.04 -29.92 -18.40
N GLY A 395 95.93 -29.36 -18.85
CA GLY A 395 94.78 -30.10 -19.36
C GLY A 395 94.07 -29.22 -20.40
N PRO A 396 94.13 -29.55 -21.70
CA PRO A 396 93.45 -28.81 -22.75
C PRO A 396 92.07 -29.40 -22.99
N SER A 397 91.02 -28.64 -22.71
CA SER A 397 89.63 -28.90 -23.09
C SER A 397 88.80 -27.78 -22.47
N ALA A 398 87.82 -27.12 -23.05
CA ALA A 398 87.21 -27.07 -24.36
C ALA A 398 86.27 -25.84 -24.25
N GLN A 399 86.40 -24.84 -25.12
CA GLN A 399 85.31 -24.41 -26.00
C GLN A 399 83.90 -24.51 -25.38
N GLN A 400 83.33 -23.37 -25.01
CA GLN A 400 82.10 -22.95 -25.67
C GLN A 400 81.95 -21.42 -25.71
N PRO A 401 81.44 -20.85 -26.82
CA PRO A 401 81.37 -19.41 -27.07
C PRO A 401 79.97 -18.86 -26.78
N GLY A 402 79.90 -17.55 -26.51
CA GLY A 402 78.71 -16.78 -26.84
C GLY A 402 78.07 -15.99 -25.70
N ALA A 403 78.59 -14.79 -25.43
CA ALA A 403 77.77 -13.62 -25.12
C ALA A 403 78.61 -12.35 -25.35
N ALA A 404 78.04 -11.41 -26.11
CA ALA A 404 78.70 -10.23 -26.67
C ALA A 404 79.23 -9.24 -25.60
N PRO A 405 80.38 -8.57 -25.84
CA PRO A 405 80.89 -7.55 -24.94
C PRO A 405 80.27 -6.18 -25.23
N ILE A 406 79.43 -5.70 -24.30
CA ILE A 406 79.04 -4.28 -24.28
C ILE A 406 80.22 -3.49 -23.70
N ALA A 407 80.80 -2.65 -24.55
CA ALA A 407 81.88 -1.72 -24.22
C ALA A 407 81.47 -0.77 -23.09
N ARG A 408 82.05 -0.94 -21.90
CA ARG A 408 82.12 0.10 -20.87
C ARG A 408 83.54 0.65 -20.80
N LYS A 409 83.69 1.80 -21.45
CA LYS A 409 84.82 2.72 -21.40
C LYS A 409 84.87 3.31 -19.99
N GLY A 410 85.77 2.81 -19.15
CA GLY A 410 86.00 3.31 -17.80
C GLY A 410 87.35 2.80 -17.31
N THR A 411 88.36 3.64 -17.44
CA THR A 411 89.72 3.48 -16.92
C THR A 411 89.69 3.30 -15.40
N GLN A 412 89.51 2.08 -14.93
CA GLN A 412 89.92 1.70 -13.58
C GLN A 412 91.34 1.17 -13.68
N ALA A 413 92.27 1.91 -13.08
CA ALA A 413 93.64 1.48 -12.88
C ALA A 413 93.60 0.09 -12.23
N ALA A 414 94.17 -0.90 -12.91
CA ALA A 414 94.32 -2.23 -12.36
C ALA A 414 95.03 -2.11 -11.00
N PRO A 415 94.54 -2.79 -9.94
CA PRO A 415 95.18 -2.73 -8.64
C PRO A 415 96.63 -3.14 -8.81
N THR A 416 97.55 -2.28 -8.38
CA THR A 416 98.99 -2.53 -8.42
C THR A 416 99.25 -3.76 -7.56
N VAL A 417 99.34 -4.93 -8.20
CA VAL A 417 99.66 -6.18 -7.53
C VAL A 417 101.08 -6.04 -7.01
N ILE A 418 101.21 -5.91 -5.69
CA ILE A 418 102.52 -5.89 -5.02
C ILE A 418 103.06 -7.32 -5.05
N SER A 419 103.74 -7.67 -6.14
CA SER A 419 104.50 -8.91 -6.25
C SER A 419 105.87 -8.73 -5.60
N VAL A 420 106.21 -9.58 -4.65
CA VAL A 420 107.58 -9.63 -4.12
C VAL A 420 108.48 -10.17 -5.24
N ASP A 421 109.45 -9.37 -5.69
CA ASP A 421 110.41 -9.79 -6.69
C ASP A 421 111.23 -10.97 -6.15
N ASN A 422 111.22 -12.10 -6.87
CA ASN A 422 111.92 -13.32 -6.49
C ASN A 422 113.44 -13.10 -6.33
N ARG A 423 114.02 -12.04 -6.91
CA ARG A 423 115.43 -11.68 -6.69
C ARG A 423 115.70 -11.20 -5.27
N CYS A 424 114.76 -10.49 -4.65
CA CYS A 424 114.91 -9.97 -3.28
C CYS A 424 114.86 -11.10 -2.23
N LEU A 425 114.21 -12.24 -2.55
CA LEU A 425 114.20 -13.43 -1.69
C LEU A 425 115.53 -14.20 -1.72
N SER A 426 116.30 -14.09 -2.80
CA SER A 426 117.58 -14.81 -2.97
C SER A 426 118.79 -14.08 -2.37
N CYS A 427 118.76 -12.76 -2.24
CA CYS A 427 119.89 -11.97 -1.75
C CYS A 427 119.97 -11.81 -0.21
N SER A 428 118.86 -11.97 0.52
CA SER A 428 118.82 -11.71 1.98
C SER A 428 119.05 -12.94 2.86
N GLY A 429 119.03 -14.16 2.31
CA GLY A 429 119.15 -15.41 3.06
C GLY A 429 118.02 -15.68 4.07
N GLN A 430 117.04 -14.78 4.20
CA GLN A 430 115.94 -14.84 5.17
C GLN A 430 114.57 -14.78 4.48
N SER A 431 114.37 -15.61 3.46
CA SER A 431 113.10 -15.68 2.71
C SER A 431 111.89 -15.94 3.62
N ALA A 432 112.05 -16.76 4.66
CA ALA A 432 111.02 -17.03 5.65
C ALA A 432 110.62 -15.78 6.45
N THR A 433 111.57 -14.93 6.84
CA THR A 433 111.31 -13.68 7.58
C THR A 433 110.62 -12.65 6.68
N VAL A 434 111.04 -12.54 5.41
CA VAL A 434 110.41 -11.62 4.44
C VAL A 434 108.99 -12.07 4.10
N LEU A 435 108.77 -13.38 3.91
CA LEU A 435 107.43 -13.93 3.69
C LEU A 435 106.55 -13.82 4.94
N ALA A 436 107.10 -14.01 6.14
CA ALA A 436 106.38 -13.77 7.39
C ALA A 436 106.03 -12.28 7.55
N GLY A 437 106.98 -11.37 7.28
CA GLY A 437 106.76 -9.92 7.29
C GLY A 437 105.74 -9.47 6.25
N PHE A 438 105.78 -10.01 5.02
CA PHE A 438 104.81 -9.76 3.96
C PHE A 438 103.43 -10.33 4.33
N LYS A 439 103.37 -11.55 4.88
CA LYS A 439 102.12 -12.13 5.39
C LYS A 439 101.54 -11.30 6.53
N MET A 440 102.38 -10.83 7.45
CA MET A 440 101.95 -9.94 8.55
C MET A 440 101.52 -8.56 8.04
N ALA A 441 102.16 -8.01 7.01
CA ALA A 441 101.75 -6.76 6.37
C ALA A 441 100.44 -6.91 5.58
N CYS A 442 100.24 -8.03 4.89
CA CYS A 442 98.97 -8.37 4.22
C CYS A 442 97.85 -8.75 5.20
N LEU A 443 98.19 -9.07 6.45
CA LEU A 443 97.23 -9.23 7.55
C LEU A 443 96.81 -7.89 8.19
N GLN A 444 97.53 -6.79 7.91
CA GLN A 444 97.09 -5.46 8.34
C GLN A 444 95.96 -4.98 7.44
N TYR A 445 94.73 -5.37 7.79
CA TYR A 445 93.53 -4.85 7.17
C TYR A 445 93.41 -3.35 7.42
N HIS A 446 93.56 -2.55 6.35
CA HIS A 446 93.30 -1.12 6.36
C HIS A 446 91.95 -0.88 5.67
N PRO A 447 90.85 -0.70 6.43
CA PRO A 447 89.54 -0.49 5.84
C PRO A 447 89.55 0.75 4.95
N GLY A 448 89.07 0.60 3.71
CA GLY A 448 88.89 1.71 2.79
C GLY A 448 87.74 2.63 3.21
N PRO A 449 87.67 3.85 2.67
CA PRO A 449 86.52 4.72 2.86
C PRO A 449 85.27 4.08 2.23
N VAL A 450 84.15 4.13 2.94
CA VAL A 450 82.87 3.53 2.52
C VAL A 450 82.01 4.60 1.84
N PRO A 451 81.56 4.42 0.59
CA PRO A 451 80.61 5.32 -0.04
C PRO A 451 79.19 5.10 0.51
N TYR A 452 78.62 6.12 1.15
CA TYR A 452 77.25 6.11 1.67
C TYR A 452 76.54 7.43 1.34
N SER A 453 75.34 7.36 0.77
CA SER A 453 74.52 8.56 0.43
C SER A 453 75.31 9.65 -0.34
N GLY A 454 76.13 9.23 -1.31
CA GLY A 454 76.93 10.12 -2.15
C GLY A 454 78.17 10.75 -1.48
N LYS A 455 78.49 10.40 -0.23
CA LYS A 455 79.70 10.84 0.49
C LYS A 455 80.56 9.63 0.91
N HIS A 456 81.84 9.87 1.14
CA HIS A 456 82.76 8.84 1.63
C HIS A 456 82.95 9.02 3.14
N TYR A 457 82.77 7.95 3.91
CA TYR A 457 82.89 7.96 5.36
C TYR A 457 83.96 6.97 5.82
N SER A 458 84.54 7.24 7.00
CA SER A 458 85.34 6.21 7.67
C SER A 458 84.42 5.13 8.24
N ARG A 459 84.93 3.88 8.31
CA ARG A 459 84.16 2.76 8.88
C ARG A 459 83.68 3.05 10.31
N GLY A 460 84.52 3.70 11.11
CA GLY A 460 84.18 4.10 12.48
C GLY A 460 82.99 5.07 12.53
N GLU A 461 82.95 6.06 11.62
CA GLU A 461 81.83 7.00 11.52
C GLU A 461 80.51 6.30 11.16
N LEU A 462 80.51 5.38 10.19
CA LEU A 462 79.29 4.65 9.82
C LEU A 462 78.81 3.73 10.94
N LEU A 463 79.72 3.08 11.67
CA LEU A 463 79.33 2.27 12.83
C LEU A 463 78.72 3.14 13.95
N ALA A 464 79.26 4.34 14.18
CA ALA A 464 78.67 5.30 15.13
C ALA A 464 77.28 5.77 14.68
N ILE A 465 77.12 6.14 13.41
CA ILE A 465 75.82 6.52 12.82
C ILE A 465 74.82 5.38 12.96
N ARG A 466 75.24 4.14 12.69
CA ARG A 466 74.37 2.96 12.84
C ARG A 466 73.92 2.77 14.29
N SER A 467 74.84 2.89 15.27
CA SER A 467 74.50 2.80 16.70
C SER A 467 73.47 3.86 17.08
N GLN A 468 73.71 5.10 16.65
CA GLN A 468 72.80 6.22 16.91
C GLN A 468 71.41 6.00 16.31
N LEU A 469 71.31 5.47 15.07
CA LEU A 469 70.02 5.16 14.45
C LEU A 469 69.28 4.03 15.19
N ILE A 470 70.00 3.03 15.70
CA ILE A 470 69.37 1.93 16.48
C ILE A 470 68.88 2.46 17.82
N GLU A 471 69.66 3.28 18.51
CA GLU A 471 69.26 3.92 19.76
C GLU A 471 68.04 4.83 19.55
N GLN A 472 68.03 5.64 18.49
CA GLN A 472 66.89 6.47 18.10
C GLN A 472 65.64 5.64 17.79
N ALA A 473 65.77 4.53 17.06
CA ALA A 473 64.65 3.64 16.78
C ALA A 473 64.12 2.98 18.07
N SER A 474 65.01 2.57 18.97
CA SER A 474 64.66 1.99 20.27
C SER A 474 63.94 3.02 21.15
N GLU A 475 64.47 4.23 21.27
CA GLU A 475 63.87 5.31 22.04
C GLU A 475 62.51 5.71 21.47
N ALA A 476 62.41 5.86 20.14
CA ALA A 476 61.14 6.14 19.48
C ALA A 476 60.10 5.05 19.77
N LEU A 477 60.48 3.77 19.68
CA LEU A 477 59.57 2.66 19.99
C LEU A 477 59.09 2.66 21.44
N HIS A 478 59.96 3.01 22.40
CA HIS A 478 59.60 3.06 23.83
C HIS A 478 58.69 4.25 24.17
N LEU A 479 58.86 5.38 23.49
CA LEU A 479 58.04 6.58 23.72
C LEU A 479 56.60 6.45 23.18
N GLY A 480 56.36 5.50 22.26
CA GLY A 480 55.05 5.25 21.69
C GLY A 480 54.50 6.41 20.84
N PRO A 481 53.25 6.29 20.33
CA PRO A 481 52.66 7.29 19.44
C PRO A 481 52.38 8.63 20.14
N GLU A 482 52.17 8.66 21.45
CA GLU A 482 51.86 9.88 22.21
C GLU A 482 53.10 10.69 22.62
N GLY A 483 54.28 10.07 22.67
CA GLY A 483 55.52 10.73 23.08
C GLY A 483 56.06 11.76 22.08
N ARG A 484 55.53 11.80 20.85
CA ARG A 484 55.93 12.77 19.81
C ARG A 484 55.07 14.04 19.86
N GLY A 485 54.96 14.63 21.05
CA GLY A 485 54.21 15.85 21.28
C GLY A 485 54.86 17.08 20.62
N GLY A 486 54.34 17.48 19.45
CA GLY A 486 54.30 18.90 19.02
C GLY A 486 55.60 19.59 18.59
N GLY A 487 56.75 18.92 18.59
CA GLY A 487 57.94 19.48 17.95
C GLY A 487 57.73 19.52 16.43
N PRO A 488 57.79 20.69 15.76
CA PRO A 488 57.73 20.73 14.31
C PRO A 488 58.83 19.80 13.81
N SER A 489 58.43 18.81 13.03
CA SER A 489 59.31 17.89 12.32
C SER A 489 60.18 18.71 11.38
N GLY A 490 61.21 19.34 11.93
CA GLY A 490 62.32 19.94 11.21
C GLY A 490 62.94 18.80 10.44
N GLY A 491 62.59 18.72 9.16
CA GLY A 491 63.09 17.71 8.25
C GLY A 491 64.61 17.76 8.26
N MET A 492 65.24 16.82 8.96
CA MET A 492 66.56 16.35 8.55
C MET A 492 66.36 15.54 7.28
N ILE A 493 66.14 16.28 6.19
CA ILE A 493 66.25 15.83 4.81
C ILE A 493 67.74 15.51 4.61
N PHE A 494 68.13 14.27 4.87
CA PHE A 494 69.32 13.73 4.23
C PHE A 494 68.97 13.57 2.74
N GLY A 495 69.65 14.36 1.91
CA GLY A 495 69.31 14.62 0.51
C GLY A 495 68.97 13.39 -0.31
N SER A 496 67.68 13.27 -0.65
CA SER A 496 67.20 12.47 -1.77
C SER A 496 67.42 13.27 -3.05
N VAL A 497 68.20 12.71 -3.98
CA VAL A 497 68.44 13.26 -5.30
C VAL A 497 67.12 13.28 -6.08
N ALA A 498 66.77 14.46 -6.58
CA ALA A 498 65.57 14.74 -7.33
C ALA A 498 65.42 13.84 -8.56
N ALA A 499 64.28 13.15 -8.66
CA ALA A 499 63.68 12.74 -9.91
C ALA A 499 62.26 13.33 -9.94
N GLU A 500 62.09 14.37 -10.75
CA GLU A 500 60.80 15.02 -11.02
C GLU A 500 59.84 14.02 -11.67
N GLY A 501 58.67 13.85 -11.06
CA GLY A 501 57.60 13.02 -11.57
C GLY A 501 56.28 13.42 -10.94
N ARG A 502 55.63 14.41 -11.55
CA ARG A 502 54.26 14.86 -11.27
C ARG A 502 53.30 13.66 -11.17
N THR A 503 52.53 13.59 -10.09
CA THR A 503 51.05 13.44 -10.12
C THR A 503 50.52 13.52 -8.70
N ALA A 504 49.62 14.48 -8.46
CA ALA A 504 48.83 14.59 -7.24
C ALA A 504 47.78 13.49 -7.15
N PRO A 505 47.38 13.10 -5.93
CA PRO A 505 45.99 12.68 -5.71
C PRO A 505 45.36 13.56 -4.62
N GLY A 506 44.32 14.29 -5.01
CA GLY A 506 43.35 14.83 -4.08
C GLY A 506 42.40 13.71 -3.65
N SER A 507 42.38 13.39 -2.37
CA SER A 507 41.35 12.54 -1.76
C SER A 507 40.76 13.24 -0.54
N ALA A 508 39.91 14.24 -0.80
CA ALA A 508 38.97 14.76 0.18
C ALA A 508 37.61 14.08 -0.06
N SER A 509 37.27 13.19 0.86
CA SER A 509 35.95 12.67 1.22
C SER A 509 34.72 13.34 0.56
N SER A 510 34.24 12.75 -0.53
CA SER A 510 32.94 13.08 -1.15
C SER A 510 31.75 12.31 -0.55
N VAL A 511 31.96 11.40 0.40
CA VAL A 511 30.90 10.52 0.94
C VAL A 511 29.97 11.23 1.96
N GLN A 512 30.33 12.41 2.44
CA GLN A 512 29.55 13.12 3.47
C GLN A 512 28.51 14.11 2.93
N ARG A 513 28.44 14.32 1.60
CA ARG A 513 27.52 15.30 0.97
C ARG A 513 26.23 14.70 0.42
N GLU A 514 26.13 13.38 0.23
CA GLU A 514 24.92 12.74 -0.30
C GLU A 514 23.87 12.39 0.76
N LEU A 515 24.25 12.23 2.03
CA LEU A 515 23.31 11.87 3.11
C LEU A 515 22.47 13.04 3.65
N LEU A 516 22.82 14.29 3.34
CA LEU A 516 22.06 15.47 3.75
C LEU A 516 20.98 15.90 2.74
N HIS A 517 20.97 15.33 1.52
CA HIS A 517 19.95 15.64 0.52
C HIS A 517 18.71 14.73 0.64
N ALA A 518 18.84 13.53 1.23
CA ALA A 518 17.74 12.58 1.39
C ALA A 518 16.75 12.95 2.52
N SER A 519 17.13 13.78 3.50
CA SER A 519 16.23 14.19 4.60
C SER A 519 15.34 15.40 4.30
N ARG A 520 15.45 16.02 3.11
CA ARG A 520 14.64 17.21 2.75
C ARG A 520 13.35 16.93 1.97
N LEU A 521 13.06 15.67 1.62
CA LEU A 521 11.85 15.31 0.84
C LEU A 521 10.70 14.71 1.67
N ALA A 522 10.82 14.59 3.00
CA ALA A 522 9.78 14.02 3.86
C ALA A 522 8.91 15.07 4.60
N GLN A 523 8.92 16.33 4.16
CA GLN A 523 8.03 17.38 4.65
C GLN A 523 7.11 17.87 3.52
N TYR A 524 6.22 17.01 3.05
CA TYR A 524 5.01 17.43 2.33
C TYR A 524 3.80 16.93 3.11
N SER A 525 3.22 17.85 3.89
CA SER A 525 1.92 17.68 4.53
C SER A 525 0.84 17.87 3.46
N PRO A 526 -0.16 16.99 3.32
CA PRO A 526 -1.30 17.29 2.47
C PRO A 526 -2.12 18.39 3.12
N GLY A 527 -2.23 19.50 2.40
CA GLY A 527 -3.01 20.67 2.78
C GLY A 527 -4.50 20.36 2.82
N SER A 528 -5.11 20.89 3.88
CA SER A 528 -6.52 21.30 3.99
C SER A 528 -7.08 21.80 2.66
N MET A 529 -7.95 21.02 2.01
CA MET A 529 -8.94 21.56 1.07
C MET A 529 -10.20 21.90 1.86
N GLY A 530 -10.35 23.19 2.18
CA GLY A 530 -11.63 23.75 2.59
C GLY A 530 -12.57 23.81 1.40
N PHE A 531 -13.66 23.04 1.45
CA PHE A 531 -14.78 23.20 0.54
C PHE A 531 -15.57 24.45 0.97
N ASN A 532 -15.47 25.48 0.14
CA ASN A 532 -16.21 26.73 0.28
C ASN A 532 -17.61 26.56 -0.33
N LEU A 533 -18.64 26.77 0.49
CA LEU A 533 -20.04 26.83 0.09
C LEU A 533 -20.36 28.23 -0.42
N GLY A 534 -20.65 28.35 -1.72
CA GLY A 534 -21.40 29.45 -2.32
C GLY A 534 -22.21 28.86 -3.47
N GLY A 535 -23.53 28.98 -3.55
CA GLY A 535 -24.33 30.18 -3.34
C GLY A 535 -24.54 30.85 -4.69
N GLY A 536 -25.47 30.31 -5.50
CA GLY A 536 -25.74 30.80 -6.86
C GLY A 536 -27.17 30.49 -7.29
N SER A 537 -28.03 31.49 -7.19
CA SER A 537 -29.42 31.56 -7.60
C SER A 537 -29.60 31.92 -9.08
N GLY A 538 -30.67 31.41 -9.72
CA GLY A 538 -31.26 31.93 -10.97
C GLY A 538 -30.59 31.42 -12.25
N THR A 539 -31.25 31.15 -13.37
CA THR A 539 -32.57 31.55 -13.90
C THR A 539 -32.95 30.64 -15.06
N ARG A 540 -34.26 30.50 -15.29
CA ARG A 540 -34.92 30.02 -16.53
C ARG A 540 -34.23 30.49 -17.82
N SER A 541 -34.17 29.62 -18.83
CA SER A 541 -34.77 29.91 -20.15
C SER A 541 -34.87 28.64 -21.02
N SER A 542 -36.05 28.45 -21.59
CA SER A 542 -36.35 27.63 -22.76
C SER A 542 -35.62 28.12 -24.02
N VAL A 543 -35.39 27.26 -25.02
CA VAL A 543 -35.83 27.41 -26.43
C VAL A 543 -35.52 26.12 -27.22
N HIS A 544 -36.48 25.80 -28.11
CA HIS A 544 -36.54 24.84 -29.22
C HIS A 544 -35.27 24.45 -30.01
N SER A 545 -35.34 23.23 -30.60
CA SER A 545 -35.22 22.89 -32.05
C SER A 545 -34.58 21.49 -32.20
N SER A 546 -35.31 20.42 -32.52
CA SER A 546 -35.78 19.93 -33.85
C SER A 546 -34.71 19.22 -34.71
N ALA A 547 -35.08 18.01 -35.17
CA ALA A 547 -34.52 17.19 -36.26
C ALA A 547 -33.20 16.43 -35.91
N THR A 548 -32.95 15.17 -36.29
CA THR A 548 -33.28 14.42 -37.51
C THR A 548 -33.08 12.89 -37.28
N SER A 549 -33.98 12.10 -37.89
CA SER A 549 -33.82 10.78 -38.52
C SER A 549 -32.52 9.97 -38.33
N GLY A 550 -32.65 8.67 -38.00
CA GLY A 550 -31.60 7.65 -38.14
C GLY A 550 -32.12 6.23 -37.96
N SER A 551 -32.35 5.55 -39.08
CA SER A 551 -32.87 4.20 -39.28
C SER A 551 -32.11 3.03 -38.63
N GLY A 552 -32.85 1.98 -38.27
CA GLY A 552 -32.55 0.62 -38.78
C GLY A 552 -31.93 -0.38 -37.81
N GLY A 553 -32.73 -1.36 -37.36
CA GLY A 553 -32.21 -2.53 -36.63
C GLY A 553 -33.30 -3.56 -36.32
N ARG A 554 -33.72 -4.32 -37.32
CA ARG A 554 -34.60 -5.50 -37.17
C ARG A 554 -33.84 -6.62 -36.44
N GLY A 555 -34.39 -7.15 -35.34
CA GLY A 555 -33.84 -8.27 -34.60
C GLY A 555 -34.91 -9.18 -34.01
N ARG A 556 -35.32 -10.16 -34.81
CA ARG A 556 -36.10 -11.39 -34.57
C ARG A 556 -36.57 -11.76 -33.15
N VAL A 557 -37.88 -12.00 -33.11
CA VAL A 557 -38.65 -12.88 -32.19
C VAL A 557 -38.18 -14.34 -32.30
N PRO A 558 -38.30 -15.14 -31.22
CA PRO A 558 -38.68 -16.54 -31.35
C PRO A 558 -39.96 -16.86 -30.56
N THR A 559 -40.86 -17.55 -31.25
CA THR A 559 -42.09 -18.19 -30.75
C THR A 559 -41.80 -19.41 -29.87
N PRO A 560 -42.75 -19.83 -29.01
CA PRO A 560 -42.64 -21.01 -28.15
C PRO A 560 -43.30 -22.25 -28.76
N LEU A 561 -42.77 -23.45 -28.51
CA LEU A 561 -43.47 -24.73 -28.79
C LEU A 561 -42.86 -25.92 -28.02
N GLY A 562 -43.75 -26.73 -27.40
CA GLY A 562 -43.53 -28.13 -26.99
C GLY A 562 -43.15 -28.35 -25.52
N GLN A 563 -44.06 -28.61 -24.57
CA GLN A 563 -44.69 -29.91 -24.24
C GLN A 563 -43.73 -31.12 -24.23
N THR A 564 -43.45 -31.66 -23.04
CA THR A 564 -43.52 -33.12 -22.73
C THR A 564 -43.70 -33.36 -21.24
N ALA A 565 -44.46 -34.41 -20.94
CA ALA A 565 -44.98 -34.84 -19.65
C ALA A 565 -43.94 -35.46 -18.70
N GLY A 566 -44.30 -35.52 -17.42
CA GLY A 566 -43.59 -36.29 -16.39
C GLY A 566 -44.44 -36.43 -15.12
N MET A 567 -45.31 -37.44 -15.10
CA MET A 567 -46.05 -37.89 -13.93
C MET A 567 -45.10 -38.39 -12.83
N GLY A 568 -45.36 -38.01 -11.58
CA GLY A 568 -44.70 -38.55 -10.39
C GLY A 568 -45.70 -38.63 -9.23
N VAL A 569 -46.09 -39.85 -8.90
CA VAL A 569 -47.08 -40.25 -7.88
C VAL A 569 -46.42 -40.42 -6.51
N GLY A 570 -47.12 -40.02 -5.44
CA GLY A 570 -46.84 -40.40 -4.04
C GLY A 570 -47.74 -39.60 -3.11
N VAL A 571 -48.92 -40.06 -2.69
CA VAL A 571 -49.28 -41.17 -1.76
C VAL A 571 -48.70 -41.01 -0.36
N GLY A 572 -49.55 -40.52 0.55
CA GLY A 572 -49.80 -41.13 1.87
C GLY A 572 -48.99 -40.66 3.07
N GLY A 573 -49.69 -40.28 4.16
CA GLY A 573 -49.13 -40.41 5.52
C GLY A 573 -49.50 -39.33 6.55
N LEU A 574 -50.76 -39.31 7.00
CA LEU A 574 -51.09 -39.12 8.44
C LEU A 574 -50.89 -40.48 9.15
N PRO A 575 -50.82 -40.62 10.50
CA PRO A 575 -51.14 -39.67 11.58
C PRO A 575 -50.08 -39.61 12.72
N ASN A 576 -50.26 -38.78 13.76
CA ASN A 576 -50.59 -39.23 15.12
C ASN A 576 -50.52 -38.11 16.18
N LEU A 577 -51.40 -38.23 17.17
CA LEU A 577 -51.50 -37.46 18.41
C LEU A 577 -50.30 -37.72 19.35
N GLN A 578 -49.92 -36.70 20.13
CA GLN A 578 -49.70 -36.74 21.60
C GLN A 578 -49.24 -35.34 22.07
N SER A 579 -50.09 -34.60 22.78
CA SER A 579 -50.04 -34.40 24.24
C SER A 579 -48.77 -33.72 24.78
N ALA A 580 -48.87 -32.44 25.16
CA ALA A 580 -48.16 -31.92 26.32
C ALA A 580 -48.86 -30.66 26.85
N SER A 581 -49.43 -30.83 28.04
CA SER A 581 -49.96 -29.84 28.95
C SER A 581 -48.91 -28.83 29.42
N GLY A 582 -49.31 -27.57 29.62
CA GLY A 582 -48.48 -26.58 30.31
C GLY A 582 -49.25 -25.28 30.56
N GLY A 583 -50.15 -25.29 31.54
CA GLY A 583 -50.89 -24.10 31.96
C GLY A 583 -50.03 -23.10 32.73
N LYS A 584 -50.32 -21.81 32.55
CA LYS A 584 -50.09 -20.77 33.56
C LYS A 584 -51.16 -19.68 33.42
N ARG A 585 -52.10 -19.70 34.36
CA ARG A 585 -53.00 -18.59 34.72
C ARG A 585 -52.16 -17.40 35.19
N THR A 586 -52.50 -16.20 34.73
CA THR A 586 -52.28 -14.96 35.50
C THR A 586 -53.47 -14.03 35.28
N THR A 587 -54.29 -14.01 36.32
CA THR A 587 -55.17 -12.97 36.85
C THR A 587 -55.28 -11.63 36.10
N ILE A 588 -56.52 -11.38 35.66
CA ILE A 588 -57.11 -10.06 35.38
C ILE A 588 -57.47 -9.40 36.72
N GLY A 589 -57.10 -8.13 36.89
CA GLY A 589 -57.58 -7.26 37.98
C GLY A 589 -57.99 -5.89 37.40
N PRO A 590 -59.13 -5.30 37.78
CA PRO A 590 -59.63 -4.06 37.22
C PRO A 590 -59.27 -2.84 38.08
N ALA A 591 -59.04 -1.69 37.45
CA ALA A 591 -59.07 -0.36 38.09
C ALA A 591 -59.85 0.56 37.15
N MET A 592 -61.14 0.79 37.41
CA MET A 592 -61.68 1.91 38.20
C MET A 592 -61.18 3.30 37.79
N THR A 593 -62.07 3.98 37.07
CA THR A 593 -62.36 5.42 37.01
C THR A 593 -62.15 6.19 38.32
N ALA A 594 -61.52 7.37 38.23
CA ALA A 594 -62.10 8.70 38.53
C ALA A 594 -61.03 9.74 38.92
N ARG A 595 -60.73 10.69 38.02
CA ARG A 595 -60.87 12.14 38.26
C ARG A 595 -60.65 12.92 36.96
#